data_AF-A0A1H8BUF8-F1
#
_entry.id   AF-A0A1H8BUF8-F1
#
_cell.length_a   1.000
_cell.length_b   1.000
_cell.length_c   1.000
_cell.angle_alpha   90.00
_cell.angle_beta   90.00
_cell.angle_gamma   90.00
#
_symmetry.space_group_name_H-M   'P 1'
#
loop_
_entity.id
_entity.type
_entity.pdbx_description
1 polymer ?
#
loop_
_entity_poly.entity_id
_entity_poly.type
_entity_poly.pdbx_seq_one_letter_code
_entity_poly.pdbx_strand_id
1 'polypeptide(L)'
;MADVGELKEFICQKFCEHVGLNAEELFGSNLTLAQVIERSDRMHNSVDLMEAFAKSSNALRKQYAVRVRLPALSLDTPISQVVELFVRECQPGSLA
;
A
#
# COMPACT_ATOMS: atom_id res chain seq x y z
N MET A 1 14.39 -15.35 3.15
CA MET A 1 13.50 -14.38 3.84
C MET A 1 13.49 -13.16 2.96
N ALA A 2 12.33 -12.66 2.54
CA ALA A 2 12.28 -11.44 1.74
C ALA A 2 12.78 -10.28 2.58
N ASP A 3 13.73 -9.52 2.06
CA ASP A 3 14.25 -8.36 2.78
C ASP A 3 13.18 -7.27 2.88
N VAL A 4 13.22 -6.51 3.97
CA VAL A 4 12.25 -5.44 4.27
C VAL A 4 12.22 -4.38 3.15
N GLY A 5 13.37 -4.14 2.52
CA GLY A 5 13.50 -3.29 1.34
C GLY A 5 12.73 -3.84 0.14
N GLU A 6 12.92 -5.13 -0.19
CA GLU A 6 12.26 -5.78 -1.33
C GLU A 6 10.73 -5.80 -1.16
N LEU A 7 10.26 -6.05 0.07
CA LEU A 7 8.83 -6.01 0.40
C LEU A 7 8.24 -4.62 0.20
N LYS A 8 8.95 -3.59 0.69
CA LYS A 8 8.55 -2.19 0.52
C LYS A 8 8.48 -1.82 -0.96
N GLU A 9 9.52 -2.11 -1.73
CA GLU A 9 9.56 -1.84 -3.16
C GLU A 9 8.45 -2.57 -3.91
N PHE A 10 8.20 -3.84 -3.58
CA PHE A 10 7.12 -4.62 -4.19
C PHE A 10 5.74 -4.02 -3.89
N ILE A 11 5.48 -3.64 -2.64
CA ILE A 11 4.21 -3.00 -2.23
C ILE A 11 4.05 -1.68 -2.97
N CYS A 12 5.08 -0.84 -2.98
CA CYS A 12 5.09 0.43 -3.70
C CYS A 12 4.78 0.23 -5.18
N GLN A 13 5.45 -0.72 -5.83
CA GLN A 13 5.25 -1.00 -7.25
C GLN A 13 3.83 -1.49 -7.53
N LYS A 14 3.29 -2.41 -6.73
CA LYS A 14 1.91 -2.88 -6.87
C LYS A 14 0.91 -1.75 -6.64
N PHE A 15 1.17 -0.88 -5.68
CA PHE A 15 0.37 0.31 -5.45
C PHE A 15 0.36 1.23 -6.65
N CYS A 16 1.54 1.56 -7.18
CA CYS A 16 1.72 2.37 -8.38
C CYS A 16 0.95 1.78 -9.57
N GLU A 17 1.03 0.46 -9.79
CA GLU A 17 0.29 -0.23 -10.87
C GLU A 17 -1.23 -0.12 -10.71
N HIS A 18 -1.74 -0.26 -9.49
CA HIS A 18 -3.17 -0.22 -9.21
C HIS A 18 -3.75 1.20 -9.26
N VAL A 19 -3.07 2.18 -8.69
CA VAL A 19 -3.50 3.59 -8.71
C VAL A 19 -3.05 4.32 -9.98
N GLY A 20 -2.21 3.71 -10.82
CA GLY A 20 -1.75 4.34 -12.07
C GLY A 20 -0.86 5.58 -11.87
N LEU A 21 -0.26 5.76 -10.70
CA LEU A 21 0.67 6.85 -10.41
C LEU A 21 2.08 6.30 -10.25
N ASN A 22 3.09 7.13 -10.52
CA ASN A 22 4.48 6.77 -10.33
C ASN A 22 4.92 6.88 -8.87
N ALA A 23 5.99 6.18 -8.51
CA ALA A 23 6.55 6.23 -7.15
C ALA A 23 6.98 7.65 -6.74
N GLU A 24 7.52 8.45 -7.65
CA GLU A 24 7.86 9.86 -7.35
C GLU A 24 6.63 10.71 -7.01
N GLU A 25 5.51 10.48 -7.67
CA GLU A 25 4.26 11.23 -7.40
C GLU A 25 3.65 10.83 -6.06
N LEU A 26 3.64 9.53 -5.76
CA LEU A 26 3.11 8.99 -4.51
C LEU A 26 4.00 9.33 -3.31
N PHE A 27 5.29 8.99 -3.38
CA PHE A 27 6.22 9.09 -2.26
C PHE A 27 6.97 10.42 -2.19
N GLY A 28 7.20 11.10 -3.32
CA GLY A 28 7.94 12.35 -3.35
C GLY A 28 7.20 13.51 -2.70
N SER A 29 5.87 13.54 -2.79
CA SER A 29 5.03 14.58 -2.16
C SER A 29 4.33 14.13 -0.88
N ASN A 30 4.61 12.90 -0.40
CA ASN A 30 3.96 12.30 0.77
C ASN A 30 2.42 12.45 0.75
N LEU A 31 1.81 12.14 -0.39
CA LEU A 31 0.38 12.37 -0.63
C LEU A 31 -0.49 11.57 0.34
N THR A 32 -1.64 12.13 0.72
CA THR A 32 -2.67 11.40 1.47
C THR A 32 -3.46 10.48 0.54
N LEU A 33 -4.12 9.45 1.09
CA LEU A 33 -4.96 8.56 0.28
C LEU A 33 -6.06 9.33 -0.47
N ALA A 34 -6.62 10.39 0.13
CA ALA A 34 -7.56 11.29 -0.53
C ALA A 34 -6.93 11.95 -1.77
N GLN A 35 -5.74 12.52 -1.62
CA GLN A 35 -5.02 13.16 -2.72
C GLN A 35 -4.61 12.17 -3.81
N VAL A 36 -4.28 10.94 -3.44
CA VAL A 36 -4.00 9.85 -4.39
C VAL A 36 -5.23 9.54 -5.24
N ILE A 37 -6.43 9.53 -4.63
CA ILE A 37 -7.69 9.35 -5.38
C ILE A 37 -7.91 10.54 -6.32
N GLU A 38 -7.74 11.78 -5.83
CA GLU A 38 -7.91 12.98 -6.67
C GLU A 38 -6.91 13.06 -7.84
N ARG A 39 -5.69 12.54 -7.64
CA ARG A 39 -4.62 12.57 -8.67
C ARG A 39 -4.68 11.39 -9.63
N SER A 40 -5.29 10.28 -9.21
CA SER A 40 -5.31 9.04 -9.98
C SER A 40 -6.49 9.04 -10.95
N ASP A 41 -6.19 8.90 -12.24
CA ASP A 41 -7.20 8.67 -13.28
C ASP A 41 -7.88 7.28 -13.15
N ARG A 42 -7.37 6.40 -12.28
CA ARG A 42 -7.90 5.03 -12.07
C ARG A 42 -8.69 4.87 -10.78
N MET A 43 -8.60 5.82 -9.86
CA MET A 43 -9.26 5.77 -8.56
C MET A 43 -10.33 6.85 -8.54
N HIS A 44 -11.59 6.45 -8.55
CA HIS A 44 -12.68 7.44 -8.51
C HIS A 44 -13.17 7.66 -7.08
N ASN A 45 -13.02 6.66 -6.20
CA ASN A 45 -13.49 6.73 -4.83
C ASN A 45 -12.59 5.95 -3.86
N SER A 46 -12.83 6.14 -2.55
CA SER A 46 -12.17 5.41 -1.46
C SER A 46 -12.34 3.89 -1.55
N VAL A 47 -13.41 3.42 -2.19
CA VAL A 47 -13.69 2.00 -2.41
C VAL A 47 -12.68 1.38 -3.38
N ASP A 48 -12.35 2.06 -4.48
CA ASP A 48 -11.35 1.58 -5.45
C ASP A 48 -9.98 1.43 -4.78
N LEU A 49 -9.64 2.40 -3.93
CA LEU A 49 -8.40 2.41 -3.17
C LEU A 49 -8.37 1.26 -2.16
N MET A 50 -9.47 1.02 -1.44
CA MET A 50 -9.62 -0.16 -0.58
C MET A 50 -9.48 -1.47 -1.36
N GLU A 51 -10.03 -1.55 -2.58
CA GLU A 51 -9.94 -2.73 -3.42
C GLU A 51 -8.51 -2.96 -3.93
N ALA A 52 -7.78 -1.89 -4.29
CA ALA A 52 -6.36 -1.94 -4.61
C ALA A 52 -5.53 -2.44 -3.42
N PHE A 53 -5.80 -1.94 -2.21
CA PHE A 53 -5.17 -2.45 -0.98
C PHE A 53 -5.45 -3.94 -0.77
N ALA A 54 -6.70 -4.37 -0.94
CA ALA A 54 -7.09 -5.77 -0.80
C ALA A 54 -6.40 -6.67 -1.85
N LYS A 55 -6.28 -6.20 -3.10
CA LYS A 55 -5.57 -6.90 -4.18
C LYS A 55 -4.07 -7.02 -3.87
N SER A 56 -3.42 -5.94 -3.45
CA SER A 56 -2.01 -5.94 -3.02
C SER A 56 -1.78 -6.91 -1.85
N SER A 57 -2.61 -6.88 -0.82
CA SER A 57 -2.54 -7.83 0.31
C SER A 57 -2.72 -9.28 -0.11
N ASN A 58 -3.66 -9.55 -1.03
CA ASN A 58 -3.83 -10.91 -1.57
C ASN A 58 -2.64 -11.36 -2.42
N ALA A 59 -2.01 -10.45 -3.18
CA ALA A 59 -0.81 -10.74 -3.94
C ALA A 59 0.37 -11.08 -3.02
N LEU A 60 0.58 -10.31 -1.95
CA LEU A 60 1.59 -10.59 -0.92
C LEU A 60 1.37 -11.94 -0.24
N ARG A 61 0.11 -12.25 0.10
CA ARG A 61 -0.23 -13.57 0.63
C ARG A 61 0.09 -14.69 -0.34
N LYS A 62 -0.11 -14.48 -1.65
CA LYS A 62 0.14 -15.51 -2.66
C LYS A 62 1.64 -15.70 -2.93
N GLN A 63 2.43 -14.63 -2.97
CA GLN A 63 3.87 -14.71 -3.24
C GLN A 63 4.71 -15.03 -2.01
N TYR A 64 4.42 -14.41 -0.88
CA TYR A 64 5.25 -14.44 0.32
C TYR A 64 4.60 -15.19 1.49
N ALA A 65 3.39 -15.75 1.32
CA ALA A 65 2.59 -16.35 2.39
C ALA A 65 2.30 -15.40 3.57
N VAL A 66 2.45 -14.10 3.36
CA VAL A 66 2.28 -13.06 4.37
C VAL A 66 0.83 -12.61 4.43
N ARG A 67 0.24 -12.60 5.63
CA ARG A 67 -1.13 -12.13 5.85
C ARG A 67 -1.11 -10.75 6.50
N VAL A 68 -1.27 -9.72 5.67
CA VAL A 68 -1.38 -8.34 6.14
C VAL A 68 -2.81 -8.07 6.61
N ARG A 69 -2.96 -7.54 7.82
CA ARG A 69 -4.22 -6.97 8.31
C ARG A 69 -4.01 -5.48 8.53
N LEU A 70 -4.46 -4.68 7.57
CA LEU A 70 -4.44 -3.25 7.76
C LEU A 70 -5.47 -2.85 8.82
N PRO A 71 -5.11 -1.94 9.74
CA PRO A 71 -6.10 -1.24 10.52
C PRO A 71 -6.99 -0.38 9.61
N ALA A 72 -8.11 0.11 10.13
CA ALA A 72 -8.90 1.11 9.43
C ALA A 72 -8.03 2.37 9.25
N LEU A 73 -7.65 2.67 8.01
CA LEU A 73 -6.86 3.85 7.65
C LEU A 73 -7.82 4.95 7.19
N SER A 74 -7.55 6.18 7.64
CA SER A 74 -8.30 7.35 7.20
C SER A 74 -7.80 7.82 5.84
N LEU A 75 -8.65 8.47 5.06
CA LEU A 75 -8.25 9.03 3.76
C LEU A 75 -7.20 10.14 3.89
N ASP A 76 -7.14 10.80 5.05
CA ASP A 76 -6.10 11.77 5.40
C ASP A 76 -4.75 11.14 5.75
N THR A 77 -4.65 9.81 5.82
CA THR A 77 -3.40 9.14 6.15
C THR A 77 -2.41 9.26 4.97
N PRO A 78 -1.16 9.70 5.21
CA PRO A 78 -0.14 9.78 4.18
C PRO A 78 0.28 8.39 3.70
N ILE A 79 0.49 8.24 2.39
CA ILE A 79 0.83 6.95 1.76
C ILE A 79 2.12 6.35 2.33
N SER A 80 3.10 7.19 2.70
CA SER A 80 4.34 6.76 3.34
C SER A 80 4.08 5.98 4.62
N GLN A 81 3.14 6.46 5.44
CA GLN A 81 2.76 5.81 6.69
C GLN A 81 1.99 4.51 6.43
N VAL A 82 1.15 4.49 5.39
CA VAL A 82 0.43 3.28 5.00
C VAL A 82 1.38 2.17 4.54
N VAL A 83 2.38 2.52 3.72
CA VAL A 83 3.41 1.56 3.27
C VAL A 83 4.26 1.07 4.44
N GLU A 84 4.64 1.96 5.36
CA GLU A 84 5.38 1.57 6.56
C GLU A 84 4.58 0.60 7.44
N LEU A 85 3.29 0.88 7.66
CA LEU A 85 2.37 -0.04 8.36
C LEU A 85 2.26 -1.37 7.63
N PHE A 86 2.14 -1.36 6.30
CA PHE A 86 2.10 -2.57 5.49
C PHE A 86 3.33 -3.45 5.69
N VAL A 87 4.51 -2.85 5.58
CA VAL A 87 5.78 -3.55 5.71
C VAL A 87 5.93 -4.11 7.12
N ARG A 88 5.52 -3.35 8.14
CA ARG A 88 5.52 -3.78 9.54
C ARG A 88 4.58 -4.97 9.78
N GLU A 89 3.36 -4.91 9.25
CA GLU A 89 2.38 -6.01 9.30
C GLU A 89 2.85 -7.22 8.47
N CYS A 90 3.68 -7.02 7.46
CA CYS A 90 4.26 -8.10 6.68
C CYS A 90 5.35 -8.87 7.41
N GLN A 91 6.00 -8.26 8.40
CA GLN A 91 7.04 -8.93 9.16
C GLN A 91 6.43 -10.02 10.05
N PRO A 92 6.90 -11.28 9.95
CA PRO A 92 6.50 -12.34 10.87
C PRO A 92 7.09 -12.05 12.25
N GLY A 93 6.40 -11.25 13.04
CA GLY A 93 6.87 -10.82 14.36
C GLY A 93 5.94 -9.88 15.14
N SER A 94 4.90 -9.30 14.53
CA SER A 94 4.00 -8.36 15.23
C SER A 94 2.78 -9.01 15.91
N LEU A 95 2.90 -10.29 16.28
CA LEU A 95 2.01 -10.99 17.20
C LEU A 95 2.87 -11.56 18.33
N ALA A 96 3.14 -10.72 19.32
CA ALA A 96 3.54 -11.12 20.66
C ALA A 96 2.75 -10.26 21.66
#